data_AF-A0A382VWJ7-F1
#
_entry.id   AF-A0A382VWJ7-F1
#
_cell.length_a   1.000
_cell.length_b   1.000
_cell.length_c   1.000
_cell.angle_alpha   90.00
_cell.angle_beta   90.00
_cell.angle_gamma   90.00
#
_symmetry.space_group_name_H-M   'P 1'
#
loop_
_entity.id
_entity.type
_entity.pdbx_description
1 polymer ?
#
loop_
_entity_poly.entity_id
_entity_poly.type
_entity_poly.pdbx_seq_one_letter_code
_entity_poly.pdbx_strand_id
1 'polypeptide(L)'
;MRLSLKILLTLSLLFLISCSASYEKLSNGTFIHPTEFSKHLLEAYKIKADFEAIEMHDWNSAKLYSEKALAAIEGKKILPQRISYWKIEPAKRFDIIKGYNNLMTIYNDALILDPYNLAKAISSLDC
;
A
#
# COMPACT_ATOMS: atom_id res chain seq x y z
N MET A 1 23.86 34.78 -17.29
CA MET A 1 24.58 33.85 -16.39
C MET A 1 24.07 33.89 -14.94
N ARG A 2 24.08 35.03 -14.24
CA ARG A 2 23.57 35.11 -12.83
C ARG A 2 22.08 34.79 -12.67
N LEU A 3 21.22 35.23 -13.60
CA LEU A 3 19.78 34.95 -13.56
C LEU A 3 19.48 33.47 -13.86
N SER A 4 20.17 32.91 -14.84
CA SER A 4 20.10 31.50 -15.24
C SER A 4 20.52 30.55 -14.11
N LEU A 5 21.58 30.90 -13.36
CA LEU A 5 22.05 30.12 -12.22
C LEU A 5 21.08 30.16 -11.03
N LYS A 6 20.41 31.31 -10.79
CA LYS A 6 19.36 31.43 -9.77
C LYS A 6 18.13 30.59 -10.12
N ILE A 7 17.70 30.60 -11.39
CA ILE A 7 16.58 29.78 -11.88
C ILE A 7 16.90 28.29 -11.74
N LEU A 8 18.13 27.87 -12.05
CA LEU A 8 18.57 26.49 -11.91
C LEU A 8 18.55 26.04 -10.43
N LEU A 9 19.02 26.90 -9.51
CA LEU A 9 18.99 26.66 -8.06
C LEU A 9 17.56 26.57 -7.50
N THR A 10 16.64 27.43 -7.93
CA THR A 10 15.23 27.35 -7.51
C THR A 10 14.53 26.12 -8.09
N LEU A 11 14.85 25.74 -9.34
CA LEU A 11 14.28 24.56 -9.99
C LEU A 11 14.78 23.27 -9.34
N SER A 12 16.05 23.22 -8.90
CA SER A 12 16.58 22.07 -8.15
C SER A 12 15.92 21.84 -6.79
N LEU A 13 15.42 22.91 -6.16
CA LEU A 13 14.73 22.81 -4.86
C LEU A 13 13.34 22.16 -4.96
N LEU A 14 12.68 22.27 -6.13
CA LEU A 14 11.35 21.70 -6.36
C LEU A 14 11.37 20.16 -6.44
N PHE A 15 12.53 19.55 -6.74
CA PHE A 15 12.68 18.09 -6.79
C PHE A 15 12.82 17.44 -5.41
N LEU A 16 13.01 18.22 -4.34
CA LEU A 16 13.18 17.71 -2.98
C LEU A 16 11.85 17.35 -2.29
N ILE A 17 10.71 17.62 -2.92
CA ILE A 17 9.38 17.43 -2.34
C ILE A 17 8.68 16.20 -2.96
N SER A 18 9.41 15.11 -3.24
CA SER A 18 8.80 13.87 -3.74
C SER A 18 8.08 13.07 -2.64
N CYS A 19 7.42 13.76 -1.71
CA CYS A 19 6.54 13.13 -0.74
C CYS A 19 5.33 12.55 -1.48
N SER A 20 4.83 11.41 -1.02
CA SER A 20 3.65 10.80 -1.64
C SER A 20 2.38 11.53 -1.21
N ALA A 21 1.67 12.15 -2.16
CA ALA A 21 0.38 12.79 -1.89
C ALA A 21 -0.68 11.82 -1.34
N SER A 22 -0.63 10.53 -1.73
CA SER A 22 -1.53 9.52 -1.17
C SER A 22 -1.19 9.18 0.29
N TYR A 23 0.10 9.19 0.63
CA TYR A 23 0.56 9.00 2.01
C TYR A 23 0.16 10.18 2.88
N GLU A 24 0.42 11.42 2.43
CA GLU A 24 -0.01 12.62 3.16
C GLU A 24 -1.53 12.61 3.42
N LYS A 25 -2.33 12.25 2.40
CA LYS A 25 -3.78 12.08 2.56
C LYS A 25 -4.12 11.01 3.60
N LEU A 26 -3.46 9.84 3.57
CA LEU A 26 -3.69 8.76 4.53
C LEU A 26 -3.27 9.11 5.96
N SER A 27 -2.14 9.80 6.14
CA SER A 27 -1.59 10.14 7.46
C SER A 27 -2.44 11.21 8.15
N ASN A 28 -2.90 12.21 7.41
CA ASN A 28 -3.63 13.36 7.95
C ASN A 28 -5.16 13.22 7.88
N GLY A 29 -5.66 12.23 7.12
CA GLY A 29 -7.08 12.04 6.89
C GLY A 29 -7.79 11.37 8.07
N THR A 30 -9.05 11.75 8.28
CA THR A 30 -10.02 10.97 9.05
C THR A 30 -10.95 10.25 8.08
N PHE A 31 -11.11 8.94 8.25
CA PHE A 31 -11.81 8.12 7.27
C PHE A 31 -13.00 7.40 7.90
N ILE A 32 -14.14 7.52 7.22
CA ILE A 32 -15.29 6.67 7.48
C ILE A 32 -15.08 5.37 6.71
N HIS A 33 -15.18 4.24 7.39
CA HIS A 33 -15.04 2.92 6.81
C HIS A 33 -16.42 2.29 6.60
N PRO A 34 -16.78 1.89 5.37
CA PRO A 34 -18.11 1.34 5.08
C PRO A 34 -18.33 -0.07 5.64
N THR A 35 -17.26 -0.81 5.96
CA THR A 35 -17.31 -2.22 6.43
C THR A 35 -16.17 -2.55 7.40
N GLU A 36 -16.34 -3.60 8.22
CA GLU A 36 -15.25 -4.14 9.06
C GLU A 36 -14.02 -4.55 8.22
N PHE A 37 -14.24 -5.12 7.04
CA PHE A 37 -13.16 -5.44 6.11
C PHE A 37 -12.35 -4.20 5.72
N SER A 38 -13.03 -3.13 5.29
CA SER A 38 -12.38 -1.88 4.90
C SER A 38 -11.62 -1.23 6.04
N LYS A 39 -12.14 -1.32 7.28
CA LYS A 39 -11.49 -0.82 8.48
C LYS A 39 -10.18 -1.56 8.75
N HIS A 40 -10.22 -2.90 8.81
CA HIS A 40 -9.03 -3.69 9.09
C HIS A 40 -7.98 -3.58 7.98
N LEU A 41 -8.43 -3.48 6.72
CA LEU A 41 -7.50 -3.32 5.60
C LEU A 41 -6.87 -1.93 5.55
N LEU A 42 -7.62 -0.87 5.89
CA LEU A 42 -7.10 0.47 6.10
C LEU A 42 -6.01 0.48 7.18
N GLU A 43 -6.29 -0.11 8.34
CA GLU A 43 -5.33 -0.20 9.46
C GLU A 43 -4.06 -0.95 9.06
N ALA A 44 -4.20 -2.12 8.43
CA ALA A 44 -3.05 -2.94 8.01
C ALA A 44 -2.16 -2.22 6.99
N TYR A 45 -2.75 -1.57 5.99
CA TYR A 45 -1.96 -0.83 5.00
C TYR A 45 -1.43 0.51 5.52
N LYS A 46 -2.09 1.16 6.49
CA LYS A 46 -1.55 2.34 7.15
C LYS A 46 -0.28 2.02 7.92
N ILE A 47 -0.28 0.93 8.69
CA ILE A 47 0.92 0.45 9.40
C ILE A 47 2.08 0.21 8.42
N LYS A 48 1.80 -0.44 7.28
CA LYS A 48 2.81 -0.65 6.24
C LYS A 48 3.29 0.66 5.62
N ALA A 49 2.37 1.56 5.26
CA ALA A 49 2.72 2.83 4.66
C ALA A 49 3.60 3.68 5.59
N ASP A 50 3.26 3.73 6.88
CA ASP A 50 4.03 4.43 7.91
C ASP A 50 5.42 3.81 8.06
N PHE A 51 5.52 2.47 8.11
CA PHE A 51 6.81 1.78 8.17
C PHE A 51 7.70 2.10 6.96
N GLU A 52 7.15 2.02 5.75
CA GLU A 52 7.92 2.32 4.54
C GLU A 52 8.35 3.78 4.48
N ALA A 53 7.47 4.71 4.86
CA ALA A 53 7.77 6.15 4.81
C ALA A 53 8.77 6.59 5.88
N ILE A 54 8.61 6.10 7.12
CA ILE A 54 9.32 6.60 8.30
C ILE A 54 10.60 5.80 8.56
N GLU A 55 10.53 4.47 8.49
CA GLU A 55 11.67 3.61 8.80
C GLU A 55 12.53 3.36 7.55
N MET A 56 11.89 2.92 6.46
CA MET A 56 12.60 2.52 5.24
C MET A 56 12.90 3.70 4.30
N HIS A 57 12.20 4.82 4.46
CA HIS A 57 12.21 5.95 3.53
C HIS A 57 11.90 5.55 2.08
N ASP A 58 11.14 4.47 1.88
CA ASP A 58 10.65 4.01 0.58
C ASP A 58 9.30 4.65 0.24
N TRP A 59 9.38 5.83 -0.37
CA TRP A 59 8.20 6.59 -0.79
C TRP A 59 7.35 5.89 -1.85
N ASN A 60 7.91 4.97 -2.64
CA ASN A 60 7.15 4.22 -3.64
C ASN A 60 6.26 3.17 -2.95
N SER A 61 6.82 2.42 -2.01
CA SER A 61 6.06 1.44 -1.22
C SER A 61 5.06 2.13 -0.29
N ALA A 62 5.46 3.23 0.35
CA ALA A 62 4.55 4.06 1.14
C ALA A 62 3.37 4.57 0.31
N LYS A 63 3.61 5.08 -0.91
CA LYS A 63 2.57 5.49 -1.85
C LYS A 63 1.63 4.35 -2.20
N LEU A 64 2.18 3.19 -2.54
CA LEU A 64 1.43 2.02 -2.94
C LEU A 64 0.50 1.54 -1.83
N TYR A 65 1.00 1.36 -0.61
CA TYR A 65 0.17 0.95 0.52
C TYR A 65 -0.87 2.01 0.87
N SER A 66 -0.53 3.29 0.72
CA SER A 66 -1.47 4.38 0.94
C SER A 66 -2.63 4.37 -0.06
N GLU A 67 -2.35 4.14 -1.34
CA GLU A 67 -3.38 4.02 -2.36
C GLU A 67 -4.29 2.82 -2.12
N LYS A 68 -3.76 1.70 -1.64
CA LYS A 68 -4.57 0.52 -1.30
C LYS A 68 -5.45 0.74 -0.08
N ALA A 69 -4.93 1.39 0.97
CA ALA A 69 -5.70 1.83 2.13
C ALA A 69 -6.86 2.75 1.73
N LEU A 70 -6.59 3.77 0.91
CA LEU A 70 -7.59 4.73 0.44
C LEU A 70 -8.62 4.06 -0.49
N ALA A 71 -8.21 3.11 -1.32
CA ALA A 71 -9.14 2.36 -2.15
C ALA A 71 -10.08 1.45 -1.31
N ALA A 72 -9.59 0.90 -0.19
CA ALA A 72 -10.39 0.04 0.68
C ALA A 72 -11.57 0.81 1.30
N ILE A 73 -11.34 2.05 1.77
CA ILE A 73 -12.40 2.90 2.35
C ILE A 73 -13.38 3.42 1.29
N GLU A 74 -12.96 3.49 0.03
CA GLU A 74 -13.85 3.79 -1.11
C GLU A 74 -14.73 2.58 -1.50
N GLY A 75 -14.63 1.45 -0.78
CA GLY A 75 -15.40 0.24 -1.03
C GLY A 75 -14.91 -0.56 -2.24
N LYS A 76 -13.71 -0.28 -2.75
CA LYS A 76 -13.13 -1.02 -3.88
C LYS A 76 -12.70 -2.41 -3.43
N LYS A 77 -12.81 -3.39 -4.34
CA LYS A 77 -12.24 -4.73 -4.14
C LYS A 77 -10.72 -4.63 -4.19
N ILE A 78 -10.05 -4.96 -3.09
CA ILE A 78 -8.60 -4.89 -2.96
C ILE A 78 -8.01 -6.30 -3.01
N LEU A 79 -7.14 -6.54 -3.98
CA LEU A 79 -6.42 -7.81 -4.12
C LEU A 79 -4.96 -7.65 -3.71
N PRO A 80 -4.26 -8.73 -3.36
CA PRO A 80 -2.81 -8.71 -3.28
C PRO A 80 -2.19 -8.25 -4.60
N GLN A 81 -0.98 -7.69 -4.52
CA GLN A 81 -0.14 -7.35 -5.64
C GLN A 81 0.13 -8.58 -6.50
N ARG A 82 0.41 -8.33 -7.78
CA ARG A 82 0.81 -9.40 -8.69
C ARG A 82 2.17 -9.94 -8.27
N ILE A 83 2.22 -11.23 -7.94
CA ILE A 83 3.44 -11.94 -7.55
C ILE A 83 4.58 -11.74 -8.57
N SER A 84 4.24 -11.61 -9.86
CA SER A 84 5.21 -11.38 -10.94
C SER A 84 6.00 -10.07 -10.82
N TYR A 85 5.54 -9.10 -10.03
CA TYR A 85 6.26 -7.84 -9.81
C TYR A 85 7.38 -7.99 -8.77
N TRP A 86 7.34 -9.03 -7.96
CA TRP A 86 8.28 -9.24 -6.86
C TRP A 86 9.48 -10.05 -7.31
N LYS A 87 10.66 -9.64 -6.86
CA LYS A 87 11.88 -10.44 -7.00
C LYS A 87 11.92 -11.49 -5.90
N ILE A 88 11.29 -12.63 -6.16
CA ILE A 88 11.17 -13.74 -5.21
C ILE A 88 12.23 -14.80 -5.49
N GLU A 89 12.90 -15.26 -4.43
CA GLU A 89 13.80 -16.40 -4.46
C GLU A 89 13.08 -17.66 -4.99
N PRO A 90 13.65 -18.41 -5.95
CA PRO A 90 12.97 -19.54 -6.57
C PRO A 90 12.39 -20.56 -5.58
N ALA A 91 13.10 -20.82 -4.47
CA ALA A 91 12.66 -21.74 -3.42
C ALA A 91 11.36 -21.29 -2.72
N LYS A 92 11.09 -19.98 -2.61
CA LYS A 92 9.90 -19.42 -1.94
C LYS A 92 8.71 -19.21 -2.88
N ARG A 93 8.95 -19.24 -4.20
CA ARG A 93 7.95 -18.89 -5.21
C ARG A 93 6.72 -19.80 -5.15
N PHE A 94 6.93 -21.11 -4.96
CA PHE A 94 5.84 -22.07 -4.91
C PHE A 94 4.88 -21.78 -3.76
N ASP A 95 5.42 -21.54 -2.56
CA ASP A 95 4.62 -21.28 -1.36
C ASP A 95 3.83 -19.98 -1.45
N ILE A 96 4.41 -18.92 -2.03
CA ILE A 96 3.72 -17.65 -2.24
C ILE A 96 2.57 -17.80 -3.24
N ILE A 97 2.79 -18.51 -4.36
CA ILE A 97 1.74 -18.79 -5.35
C ILE A 97 0.61 -19.63 -4.72
N LYS A 98 0.96 -20.65 -3.93
CA LYS A 98 -0.01 -21.48 -3.22
C LYS A 98 -0.82 -20.65 -2.21
N GLY A 99 -0.17 -19.79 -1.42
CA GLY A 99 -0.82 -18.89 -0.48
C GLY A 99 -1.79 -17.93 -1.16
N TYR A 100 -1.38 -17.33 -2.28
CA TYR A 100 -2.24 -16.47 -3.09
C TYR A 100 -3.46 -17.23 -3.63
N ASN A 101 -3.26 -18.42 -4.22
CA ASN A 101 -4.37 -19.21 -4.76
C ASN A 101 -5.37 -19.62 -3.67
N ASN A 102 -4.86 -20.02 -2.50
CA ASN A 102 -5.70 -20.35 -1.34
C ASN A 102 -6.52 -19.14 -0.90
N LEU A 103 -5.89 -17.97 -0.76
CA LEU A 103 -6.58 -16.72 -0.43
C LEU A 103 -7.67 -16.38 -1.44
N MET A 104 -7.36 -16.48 -2.74
CA MET A 104 -8.31 -16.16 -3.80
C MET A 104 -9.51 -17.11 -3.83
N THR A 105 -9.33 -18.37 -3.42
CA THR A 105 -10.42 -19.36 -3.33
C THR A 105 -11.44 -18.98 -2.26
N ILE A 106 -10.99 -18.44 -1.12
CA ILE A 106 -11.86 -18.08 0.00
C ILE A 106 -12.27 -16.60 0.03
N TYR A 107 -11.75 -15.77 -0.88
CA TYR A 107 -11.81 -14.31 -0.78
C TYR A 107 -13.23 -13.79 -0.55
N ASN A 108 -14.19 -14.23 -1.37
CA ASN A 108 -15.55 -13.70 -1.31
C ASN A 108 -16.30 -14.18 -0.05
N ASP A 109 -16.05 -15.40 0.40
CA ASP A 109 -16.68 -15.95 1.60
C ASP A 109 -16.10 -15.27 2.85
N ALA A 110 -14.78 -15.11 2.90
CA ALA A 110 -14.06 -14.47 4.00
C ALA A 110 -14.40 -12.98 4.15
N LEU A 111 -14.83 -12.29 3.07
CA LEU A 111 -15.32 -10.91 3.18
C LEU A 111 -16.49 -10.79 4.16
N ILE A 112 -17.33 -11.82 4.25
CA ILE A 112 -18.52 -11.85 5.09
C ILE A 112 -18.22 -12.58 6.41
N LEU A 113 -17.53 -13.71 6.32
CA LEU A 113 -17.34 -14.63 7.45
C LEU A 113 -16.18 -14.23 8.38
N ASP A 114 -15.10 -13.66 7.83
CA ASP A 114 -13.88 -13.34 8.58
C ASP A 114 -13.10 -12.16 7.97
N PRO A 115 -13.70 -10.95 7.98
CA PRO A 115 -13.11 -9.77 7.34
C PRO A 115 -11.76 -9.37 7.93
N TYR A 116 -11.53 -9.64 9.22
CA TYR A 116 -10.27 -9.36 9.90
C TYR A 116 -9.13 -10.21 9.33
N ASN A 117 -9.28 -11.54 9.31
CA ASN A 117 -8.22 -12.42 8.80
C ASN A 117 -8.06 -12.29 7.29
N LEU A 118 -9.13 -11.96 6.55
CA LEU A 118 -9.00 -11.63 5.12
C LEU A 118 -8.09 -10.40 4.91
N ALA A 119 -8.32 -9.31 5.65
CA ALA A 119 -7.50 -8.11 5.56
C ALA A 119 -6.03 -8.38 5.91
N LYS A 120 -5.80 -9.15 6.97
CA LYS A 120 -4.46 -9.62 7.36
C LYS A 120 -3.80 -10.45 6.26
N ALA A 121 -4.51 -11.40 5.67
CA ALA A 121 -3.96 -12.27 4.63
C ALA A 121 -3.60 -11.49 3.35
N ILE A 122 -4.47 -10.58 2.90
CA ILE A 122 -4.21 -9.74 1.73
C ILE A 122 -2.98 -8.87 1.97
N SER A 123 -2.93 -8.13 3.08
CA SER A 123 -1.80 -7.25 3.39
C SER A 123 -0.49 -8.03 3.60
N SER A 124 -0.53 -9.24 4.16
CA SER A 124 0.67 -10.05 4.38
C SER A 124 1.31 -10.58 3.10
N LEU A 125 0.53 -10.78 2.02
CA LEU A 125 1.07 -11.15 0.70
C LEU A 125 1.72 -9.96 -0.02
N ASP A 126 1.47 -8.73 0.43
CA ASP A 126 2.06 -7.51 -0.10
C ASP A 126 3.26 -7.07 0.75
N CYS A 127 4.23 -7.95 0.95
CA CYS A 127 5.40 -7.67 1.78
C CYS A 127 6.69 -8.05 1.07
#